data_AF-A0A5D0QL36-F1
#
_entry.id   AF-A0A5D0QL36-F1
#
_cell.length_a   1.000
_cell.length_b   1.000
_cell.length_c   1.000
_cell.angle_alpha   90.00
_cell.angle_beta   90.00
_cell.angle_gamma   90.00
#
_symmetry.space_group_name_H-M   'P 1'
#
loop_
_entity.id
_entity.type
_entity.pdbx_description
1 polymer ?
#
loop_
_entity_poly.entity_id
_entity_poly.type
_entity_poly.pdbx_seq_one_letter_code
_entity_poly.pdbx_strand_id
1 'polypeptide(L)'
;MAAITPRDLDNEQRERHRQERERHVYVIEFASNTVKVGQAKQAHKRLSEHAKSAARHGDSVTRSWFSDPHTGYQVNERALIDFCAERWPRTAGVEYFQGADFDQVVEYALGLPVVRLTPAELDELLTSSKAMYRSVEEQRVRTATRARMSQLGDRLAIVGTLYNDGNAPEALSMALDLGKQMMAHAIMPWSETDPTAAERYLIGRGIEPAEACQMARAFEIEMCAIYAITGEDIPTAFEDIARLADEIVQTLPLDPPGWPELPLDGA
;
A
#
# COMPACT_ATOMS: atom_id res chain seq x y z
N MET A 1 -26.81 -6.18 12.48
CA MET A 1 -25.90 -6.20 11.32
C MET A 1 -24.94 -7.37 11.52
N ALA A 2 -24.79 -8.27 10.55
CA ALA A 2 -23.85 -9.38 10.67
C ALA A 2 -22.41 -8.86 10.54
N ALA A 3 -21.48 -9.39 11.35
CA ALA A 3 -20.07 -9.04 11.27
C ALA A 3 -19.46 -9.65 9.99
N ILE A 4 -18.72 -8.85 9.23
CA ILE A 4 -17.96 -9.29 8.06
C ILE A 4 -16.84 -10.19 8.57
N THR A 5 -16.76 -11.42 8.06
CA THR A 5 -15.69 -12.35 8.44
C THR A 5 -14.47 -12.18 7.52
N PRO A 6 -13.25 -12.55 7.95
CA PRO A 6 -12.06 -12.56 7.07
C PRO A 6 -12.27 -13.36 5.77
N ARG A 7 -13.07 -14.43 5.86
CA ARG A 7 -13.46 -15.25 4.70
C ARG A 7 -14.31 -14.48 3.69
N ASP A 8 -15.16 -13.57 4.14
CA ASP A 8 -15.98 -12.74 3.27
C ASP A 8 -15.12 -11.73 2.49
N LEU A 9 -14.09 -11.16 3.15
CA LEU A 9 -13.13 -10.25 2.51
C LEU A 9 -12.32 -10.97 1.42
N ASP A 10 -11.83 -12.18 1.68
CA ASP A 10 -11.09 -12.95 0.67
C ASP A 10 -11.99 -13.31 -0.53
N ASN A 11 -13.26 -13.64 -0.29
CA ASN A 11 -14.21 -13.92 -1.38
C ASN A 11 -14.51 -12.67 -2.23
N GLU A 12 -14.67 -11.51 -1.60
CA GLU A 12 -14.86 -10.25 -2.33
C GLU A 12 -13.64 -9.90 -3.18
N GLN A 13 -12.43 -10.09 -2.63
CA GLN A 13 -11.19 -9.88 -3.38
C GLN A 13 -11.04 -10.85 -4.57
N ARG A 14 -11.38 -12.13 -4.38
CA ARG A 14 -11.43 -13.12 -5.47
C ARG A 14 -12.39 -12.69 -6.58
N GLU A 15 -13.59 -12.28 -6.21
CA GLU A 15 -14.60 -11.87 -7.18
C GLU A 15 -14.20 -10.60 -7.92
N ARG A 16 -13.58 -9.63 -7.22
CA ARG A 16 -13.02 -8.45 -7.87
C ARG A 16 -11.96 -8.81 -8.91
N HIS A 17 -11.00 -9.67 -8.58
CA HIS A 17 -9.99 -10.11 -9.55
C HIS A 17 -10.60 -10.89 -10.71
N ARG A 18 -11.62 -11.71 -10.44
CA ARG A 18 -12.37 -12.41 -11.49
C ARG A 18 -13.01 -11.40 -12.45
N GLN A 19 -13.71 -10.39 -11.94
CA GLN A 19 -14.35 -9.33 -12.75
C GLN A 19 -13.35 -8.43 -13.51
N GLU A 20 -12.12 -8.32 -13.03
CA GLU A 20 -11.05 -7.58 -13.70
C GLU A 20 -10.48 -8.33 -14.91
N ARG A 21 -10.51 -9.68 -14.88
CA ARG A 21 -9.83 -10.56 -15.85
C ARG A 21 -10.77 -11.37 -16.74
N GLU A 22 -12.01 -11.60 -16.32
CA GLU A 22 -13.04 -12.26 -17.11
C GLU A 22 -13.98 -11.21 -17.70
N ARG A 23 -14.44 -11.44 -18.93
CA ARG A 23 -15.49 -10.64 -19.57
C ARG A 23 -16.42 -11.51 -20.40
N HIS A 24 -17.61 -10.98 -20.64
CA HIS A 24 -18.58 -11.57 -21.54
C HIS A 24 -18.25 -11.17 -22.98
N VAL A 25 -18.48 -12.07 -23.93
CA VAL A 25 -18.68 -11.74 -25.34
C VAL A 25 -20.18 -11.66 -25.58
N TYR A 26 -20.63 -10.77 -26.46
CA TYR A 26 -22.05 -10.55 -26.72
C TYR A 26 -22.37 -10.40 -28.20
N VAL A 27 -23.64 -10.66 -28.50
CA VAL A 27 -24.29 -10.42 -29.79
C VAL A 27 -25.59 -9.68 -29.52
N ILE A 28 -25.83 -8.56 -30.20
CA ILE A 28 -27.02 -7.72 -30.03
C ILE A 28 -27.59 -7.43 -31.40
N GLU A 29 -28.87 -7.74 -31.62
CA GLU A 29 -29.61 -7.38 -32.81
C GLU A 29 -30.42 -6.11 -32.57
N PHE A 30 -30.44 -5.24 -33.58
CA PHE A 30 -31.26 -4.04 -33.60
C PHE A 30 -32.41 -4.15 -34.62
N ALA A 31 -33.47 -3.38 -34.42
CA ALA A 31 -34.64 -3.33 -35.30
C ALA A 31 -34.29 -2.86 -36.73
N SER A 32 -33.17 -2.15 -36.91
CA SER A 32 -32.58 -1.84 -38.22
C SER A 32 -31.99 -3.04 -38.98
N ASN A 33 -32.16 -4.27 -38.46
CA ASN A 33 -31.56 -5.49 -38.99
C ASN A 33 -30.02 -5.43 -39.01
N THR A 34 -29.44 -4.73 -38.03
CA THR A 34 -28.00 -4.68 -37.81
C THR A 34 -27.66 -5.55 -36.61
N VAL A 35 -26.62 -6.37 -36.72
CA VAL A 35 -26.06 -7.09 -35.57
C VAL A 35 -24.79 -6.41 -35.10
N LYS A 36 -24.68 -6.19 -33.79
CA LYS A 36 -23.46 -5.76 -33.13
C LYS A 36 -22.88 -6.89 -32.31
N VAL A 37 -21.57 -7.06 -32.42
CA VAL A 37 -20.80 -7.96 -31.56
C VAL A 37 -19.82 -7.18 -30.70
N GLY A 38 -19.37 -7.76 -29.59
CA GLY A 38 -18.31 -7.16 -28.78
C GLY A 38 -18.13 -7.81 -27.42
N GLN A 39 -17.42 -7.14 -26.52
CA GLN A 39 -17.17 -7.62 -25.16
C GLN A 39 -17.70 -6.67 -24.07
N ALA A 40 -18.02 -7.21 -22.88
CA ALA A 40 -18.49 -6.44 -21.74
C ALA A 40 -17.98 -7.00 -20.41
N LYS A 41 -17.58 -6.10 -19.49
CA LYS A 41 -17.35 -6.49 -18.08
C LYS A 41 -18.65 -6.85 -17.38
N GLN A 42 -19.72 -6.10 -17.63
CA GLN A 42 -21.03 -6.27 -17.02
C GLN A 42 -22.09 -6.31 -18.11
N ALA A 43 -22.61 -7.50 -18.41
CA ALA A 43 -23.56 -7.74 -19.50
C ALA A 43 -24.80 -6.83 -19.44
N HIS A 44 -25.48 -6.82 -18.29
CA HIS A 44 -26.71 -6.04 -18.09
C HIS A 44 -26.52 -4.53 -18.30
N LYS A 45 -25.41 -3.98 -17.77
CA LYS A 45 -25.10 -2.55 -17.89
C LYS A 45 -24.82 -2.20 -19.35
N ARG A 46 -24.05 -3.04 -20.03
CA ARG A 46 -23.72 -2.83 -21.45
C ARG A 46 -24.94 -2.92 -22.35
N LEU A 47 -25.86 -3.87 -22.08
CA LEU A 47 -27.13 -3.95 -22.80
C LEU A 47 -27.97 -2.69 -22.61
N SER A 48 -28.07 -2.18 -21.37
CA SER A 48 -28.80 -0.94 -21.08
C SER A 48 -28.20 0.27 -21.79
N GLU A 49 -26.86 0.36 -21.86
CA GLU A 49 -26.15 1.41 -22.61
C GLU A 49 -26.49 1.35 -24.11
N HIS A 50 -26.42 0.16 -24.72
CA HIS A 50 -26.76 -0.01 -26.14
C HIS A 50 -28.22 0.28 -26.43
N ALA A 51 -29.15 -0.19 -25.58
CA ALA A 51 -30.57 0.10 -25.74
C ALA A 51 -30.87 1.61 -25.66
N LYS A 52 -30.27 2.32 -24.70
CA LYS A 52 -30.38 3.78 -24.59
C LYS A 52 -29.78 4.50 -25.80
N SER A 53 -28.64 4.03 -26.29
CA SER A 53 -28.00 4.61 -27.48
C SER A 53 -28.84 4.40 -28.73
N ALA A 54 -29.34 3.19 -28.96
CA ALA A 54 -30.20 2.86 -30.10
C ALA A 54 -31.47 3.73 -30.13
N ALA A 55 -32.14 3.87 -28.98
CA ALA A 55 -33.34 4.69 -28.85
C ALA A 55 -33.12 6.16 -29.27
N ARG A 56 -31.94 6.73 -28.98
CA ARG A 56 -31.59 8.10 -29.42
C ARG A 56 -31.46 8.24 -30.93
N HIS A 57 -31.23 7.14 -31.63
CA HIS A 57 -31.11 7.10 -33.09
C HIS A 57 -32.37 6.57 -33.78
N GLY A 58 -33.49 6.42 -33.05
CA GLY A 58 -34.73 5.89 -33.60
C GLY A 58 -34.67 4.38 -33.88
N ASP A 59 -33.75 3.67 -33.25
CA ASP A 59 -33.60 2.22 -33.34
C ASP A 59 -33.89 1.57 -31.98
N SER A 60 -33.97 0.24 -31.92
CA SER A 60 -34.19 -0.49 -30.67
C SER A 60 -33.50 -1.85 -30.69
N VAL A 61 -33.13 -2.36 -29.51
CA VAL A 61 -32.60 -3.73 -29.39
C VAL A 61 -33.75 -4.72 -29.44
N THR A 62 -33.71 -5.66 -30.39
CA THR A 62 -34.73 -6.71 -30.56
C THR A 62 -34.33 -8.00 -29.87
N ARG A 63 -33.06 -8.40 -29.99
CA ARG A 63 -32.52 -9.64 -29.43
C ARG A 63 -31.13 -9.39 -28.84
N SER A 64 -30.77 -10.17 -27.83
CA SER A 64 -29.43 -10.12 -27.26
C SER A 64 -29.01 -11.49 -26.72
N TRP A 65 -27.73 -11.79 -26.86
CA TRP A 65 -27.06 -12.96 -26.29
C TRP A 65 -25.73 -12.53 -25.67
N PHE A 66 -25.38 -13.18 -24.55
CA PHE A 66 -24.13 -12.98 -23.83
C PHE A 66 -23.55 -14.34 -23.46
N SER A 67 -22.25 -14.53 -23.65
CA SER A 67 -21.53 -15.70 -23.14
C SER A 67 -21.41 -15.65 -21.61
N ASP A 68 -20.99 -16.75 -21.00
CA ASP A 68 -20.41 -16.70 -19.65
C ASP A 68 -19.13 -15.84 -19.64
N PRO A 69 -18.76 -15.23 -18.50
CA PRO A 69 -17.54 -14.46 -18.39
C PRO A 69 -16.33 -15.40 -18.41
N HIS A 70 -15.33 -15.09 -19.23
CA HIS A 70 -14.16 -15.94 -19.45
C HIS A 70 -12.92 -15.10 -19.75
N THR A 71 -11.73 -15.69 -19.66
CA THR A 71 -10.44 -15.00 -19.89
C THR A 71 -10.09 -14.84 -21.37
N GLY A 72 -10.58 -15.74 -22.23
CA GLY A 72 -10.36 -15.73 -23.69
C GLY A 72 -11.15 -14.67 -24.47
N TYR A 73 -11.82 -13.75 -23.79
CA TYR A 73 -12.81 -12.83 -24.38
C TYR A 73 -12.28 -11.98 -25.53
N GLN A 74 -11.00 -11.55 -25.51
CA GLN A 74 -10.42 -10.73 -26.58
C GLN A 74 -10.23 -11.52 -27.88
N VAL A 75 -9.76 -12.76 -27.75
CA VAL A 75 -9.54 -13.66 -28.89
C VAL A 75 -10.90 -14.06 -29.47
N ASN A 76 -11.87 -14.38 -28.61
CA ASN A 76 -13.22 -14.74 -29.01
C ASN A 76 -13.96 -13.56 -29.68
N GLU A 77 -13.86 -12.35 -29.14
CA GLU A 77 -14.41 -11.14 -29.78
C GLU A 77 -13.81 -10.93 -31.18
N ARG A 78 -12.49 -11.06 -31.32
CA ARG A 78 -11.82 -10.95 -32.62
C ARG A 78 -12.33 -12.00 -33.61
N ALA A 79 -12.37 -13.26 -33.18
CA ALA A 79 -12.86 -14.36 -34.02
C ALA A 79 -14.31 -14.16 -34.46
N LEU A 80 -15.15 -13.58 -33.59
CA LEU A 80 -16.54 -13.25 -33.88
C LEU A 80 -16.67 -12.08 -34.87
N ILE A 81 -15.86 -11.03 -34.70
CA ILE A 81 -15.77 -9.90 -35.64
C ILE A 81 -15.35 -10.38 -37.03
N ASP A 82 -14.33 -11.24 -37.10
CA ASP A 82 -13.79 -11.75 -38.36
C ASP A 82 -14.83 -12.66 -39.06
N PHE A 83 -15.47 -13.58 -38.32
CA PHE A 83 -16.58 -14.40 -38.82
C PHE A 83 -17.70 -13.57 -39.45
N CYS A 84 -18.11 -12.49 -38.78
CA CYS A 84 -19.15 -11.59 -39.28
C CYS A 84 -18.68 -10.79 -40.50
N ALA A 85 -17.43 -10.30 -40.50
CA ALA A 85 -16.89 -9.48 -41.58
C ALA A 85 -16.72 -10.24 -42.90
N GLU A 86 -16.52 -11.56 -42.85
CA GLU A 86 -16.46 -12.43 -44.03
C GLU A 86 -17.82 -12.62 -44.72
N ARG A 87 -18.92 -12.46 -43.99
CA ARG A 87 -20.27 -12.86 -44.43
C ARG A 87 -21.21 -11.69 -44.66
N TRP A 88 -21.04 -10.60 -43.93
CA TRP A 88 -21.95 -9.45 -43.96
C TRP A 88 -21.20 -8.12 -44.09
N PRO A 89 -21.77 -7.14 -44.81
CA PRO A 89 -21.17 -5.81 -44.94
C PRO A 89 -21.19 -5.07 -43.60
N ARG A 90 -20.13 -4.31 -43.32
CA ARG A 90 -20.04 -3.44 -42.13
C ARG A 90 -20.85 -2.16 -42.34
N THR A 91 -21.65 -1.77 -41.35
CA THR A 91 -22.45 -0.53 -41.42
C THR A 91 -21.77 0.64 -40.71
N ALA A 92 -21.13 0.38 -39.56
CA ALA A 92 -20.49 1.39 -38.73
C ALA A 92 -19.35 0.79 -37.91
N GLY A 93 -18.14 1.33 -38.03
CA GLY A 93 -16.98 0.79 -37.31
C GLY A 93 -16.68 -0.68 -37.66
N VAL A 94 -16.04 -1.39 -36.73
CA VAL A 94 -15.60 -2.78 -36.93
C VAL A 94 -16.53 -3.82 -36.30
N GLU A 95 -17.57 -3.39 -35.59
CA GLU A 95 -18.40 -4.23 -34.73
C GLU A 95 -19.87 -4.33 -35.18
N TYR A 96 -20.29 -3.61 -36.21
CA TYR A 96 -21.68 -3.56 -36.68
C TYR A 96 -21.81 -4.09 -38.10
N PHE A 97 -22.72 -5.03 -38.31
CA PHE A 97 -22.88 -5.78 -39.55
C PHE A 97 -24.35 -5.73 -40.03
N GLN A 98 -24.59 -5.21 -41.24
CA GLN A 98 -25.93 -5.07 -41.82
C GLN A 98 -26.43 -6.41 -42.35
N GLY A 99 -27.67 -6.78 -41.99
CA GLY A 99 -28.31 -7.99 -42.47
C GLY A 99 -27.68 -9.28 -41.95
N ALA A 100 -26.85 -9.18 -40.89
CA ALA A 100 -26.28 -10.32 -40.23
C ALA A 100 -27.37 -11.17 -39.57
N ASP A 101 -27.32 -12.48 -39.80
CA ASP A 101 -28.25 -13.43 -39.21
C ASP A 101 -27.86 -13.64 -37.73
N PHE A 102 -28.68 -13.13 -36.81
CA PHE A 102 -28.39 -13.21 -35.37
C PHE A 102 -28.17 -14.64 -34.90
N ASP A 103 -28.94 -15.60 -35.40
CA ASP A 103 -28.88 -17.00 -34.95
C ASP A 103 -27.58 -17.66 -35.39
N GLN A 104 -27.13 -17.41 -36.63
CA GLN A 104 -25.83 -17.91 -37.11
C GLN A 104 -24.65 -17.31 -36.33
N VAL A 105 -24.74 -16.02 -35.99
CA VAL A 105 -23.69 -15.35 -35.20
C VAL A 105 -23.64 -15.92 -33.77
N VAL A 106 -24.80 -16.18 -33.16
CA VAL A 106 -24.86 -16.82 -31.84
C VAL A 106 -24.40 -18.27 -31.88
N GLU A 107 -24.78 -19.05 -32.90
CA GLU A 107 -24.32 -20.43 -33.08
C GLU A 107 -22.79 -20.50 -33.19
N TYR A 108 -22.18 -19.62 -33.99
CA TYR A 108 -20.74 -19.52 -34.06
C TYR A 108 -20.12 -19.12 -32.71
N ALA A 109 -20.70 -18.13 -32.03
CA ALA A 109 -20.21 -17.68 -30.72
C ALA A 109 -20.30 -18.77 -29.64
N LEU A 110 -21.32 -19.63 -29.68
CA LEU A 110 -21.47 -20.79 -28.78
C LEU A 110 -20.38 -21.86 -29.01
N GLY A 111 -19.80 -21.92 -30.20
CA GLY A 111 -18.67 -22.81 -30.53
C GLY A 111 -17.31 -22.31 -30.03
N LEU A 112 -17.22 -21.08 -29.53
CA LEU A 112 -15.95 -20.50 -29.07
C LEU A 112 -15.57 -21.03 -27.66
N PRO A 113 -14.26 -21.20 -27.38
CA PRO A 113 -13.81 -21.73 -26.09
C PRO A 113 -14.06 -20.73 -24.94
N VAL A 114 -14.76 -21.19 -23.90
CA VAL A 114 -15.07 -20.40 -22.70
C VAL A 114 -14.28 -20.94 -21.51
N VAL A 115 -13.10 -20.37 -21.26
CA VAL A 115 -12.23 -20.74 -20.13
C VAL A 115 -12.39 -19.74 -18.99
N ARG A 116 -12.83 -20.21 -17.82
CA ARG A 116 -12.98 -19.41 -16.61
C ARG A 116 -11.83 -19.64 -15.64
N LEU A 117 -11.52 -18.65 -14.82
CA LEU A 117 -10.55 -18.79 -13.73
C LEU A 117 -11.09 -19.74 -12.66
N THR A 118 -10.28 -20.71 -12.34
CA THR A 118 -10.49 -21.63 -11.22
C THR A 118 -10.24 -20.91 -9.88
N PRO A 119 -10.78 -21.42 -8.76
CA PRO A 119 -10.46 -20.88 -7.43
C PRO A 119 -8.94 -20.89 -7.13
N ALA A 120 -8.22 -21.92 -7.56
CA ALA A 120 -6.78 -22.04 -7.33
C ALA A 120 -5.98 -20.94 -8.06
N GLU A 121 -6.31 -20.67 -9.32
CA GLU A 121 -5.68 -19.58 -10.08
C GLU A 121 -5.99 -18.20 -9.46
N LEU A 122 -7.20 -18.00 -8.93
CA LEU A 122 -7.54 -16.77 -8.21
C LEU A 122 -6.72 -16.62 -6.92
N ASP A 123 -6.47 -17.71 -6.20
CA ASP A 123 -5.65 -17.70 -4.99
C ASP A 123 -4.19 -17.41 -5.29
N GLU A 124 -3.66 -17.95 -6.38
CA GLU A 124 -2.31 -17.64 -6.86
C GLU A 124 -2.17 -16.16 -7.26
N LEU A 125 -3.16 -15.63 -7.97
CA LEU A 125 -3.22 -14.21 -8.34
C LEU A 125 -3.27 -13.30 -7.11
N LEU A 126 -4.08 -13.65 -6.11
CA LEU A 126 -4.17 -12.92 -4.85
C LEU A 126 -2.85 -12.94 -4.08
N THR A 127 -2.21 -14.10 -4.01
CA THR A 127 -0.91 -14.28 -3.35
C THR A 127 0.15 -13.42 -4.05
N SER A 128 0.19 -13.47 -5.37
CA SER A 128 1.09 -12.66 -6.20
C SER A 128 0.85 -11.16 -6.03
N SER A 129 -0.42 -10.74 -5.99
CA SER A 129 -0.79 -9.34 -5.78
C SER A 129 -0.39 -8.84 -4.39
N LYS A 130 -0.64 -9.65 -3.33
CA LYS A 130 -0.23 -9.33 -1.95
C LYS A 130 1.29 -9.20 -1.83
N ALA A 131 2.04 -10.10 -2.48
CA ALA A 131 3.51 -10.03 -2.51
C ALA A 131 4.01 -8.76 -3.25
N MET A 132 3.41 -8.44 -4.39
CA MET A 132 3.73 -7.22 -5.15
C MET A 132 3.47 -5.96 -4.33
N TYR A 133 2.29 -5.85 -3.68
CA TYR A 133 1.96 -4.69 -2.85
C TYR A 133 2.91 -4.55 -1.66
N ARG A 134 3.27 -5.66 -1.01
CA ARG A 134 4.28 -5.65 0.06
C ARG A 134 5.61 -5.12 -0.45
N SER A 135 6.09 -5.60 -1.60
CA SER A 135 7.33 -5.14 -2.21
C SER A 135 7.31 -3.65 -2.57
N VAL A 136 6.20 -3.15 -3.11
CA VAL A 136 6.02 -1.72 -3.42
C VAL A 136 6.04 -0.88 -2.15
N GLU A 137 5.37 -1.33 -1.09
CA GLU A 137 5.34 -0.63 0.19
C GLU A 137 6.72 -0.62 0.86
N GLU A 138 7.44 -1.74 0.84
CA GLU A 138 8.83 -1.80 1.32
C GLU A 138 9.73 -0.83 0.55
N GLN A 139 9.58 -0.74 -0.77
CA GLN A 139 10.33 0.22 -1.58
C GLN A 139 9.95 1.68 -1.25
N ARG A 140 8.67 1.95 -1.00
CA ARG A 140 8.19 3.28 -0.58
C ARG A 140 8.79 3.67 0.76
N VAL A 141 8.76 2.76 1.75
CA VAL A 141 9.37 2.95 3.07
C VAL A 141 10.86 3.20 2.93
N ARG A 142 11.59 2.36 2.18
CA ARG A 142 13.04 2.55 1.95
C ARG A 142 13.36 3.91 1.32
N THR A 143 12.56 4.33 0.34
CA THR A 143 12.74 5.64 -0.34
C THR A 143 12.49 6.79 0.63
N ALA A 144 11.43 6.71 1.43
CA ALA A 144 11.12 7.71 2.46
C ALA A 144 12.23 7.77 3.53
N THR A 145 12.71 6.62 4.00
CA THR A 145 13.83 6.55 4.95
C THR A 145 15.09 7.19 4.36
N ARG A 146 15.43 6.89 3.10
CA ARG A 146 16.60 7.50 2.44
C ARG A 146 16.48 9.01 2.28
N ALA A 147 15.30 9.49 1.86
CA ALA A 147 15.04 10.93 1.73
C ALA A 147 15.19 11.64 3.08
N ARG A 148 14.66 11.03 4.16
CA ARG A 148 14.79 11.56 5.51
C ARG A 148 16.24 11.55 6.01
N MET A 149 16.99 10.48 5.76
CA MET A 149 18.42 10.42 6.10
C MET A 149 19.23 11.50 5.36
N SER A 150 18.89 11.80 4.11
CA SER A 150 19.50 12.92 3.36
C SER A 150 19.24 14.26 4.06
N GLN A 151 17.99 14.53 4.47
CA GLN A 151 17.63 15.76 5.18
C GLN A 151 18.35 15.89 6.53
N LEU A 152 18.56 14.78 7.24
CA LEU A 152 19.32 14.76 8.49
C LEU A 152 20.80 15.06 8.23
N GLY A 153 21.37 14.54 7.14
CA GLY A 153 22.74 14.89 6.71
C GLY A 153 22.91 16.38 6.42
N ASP A 154 21.97 17.00 5.71
CA ASP A 154 21.99 18.44 5.43
C ASP A 154 21.94 19.28 6.72
N ARG A 155 21.13 18.86 7.70
CA ARG A 155 21.03 19.53 9.01
C ARG A 155 22.28 19.35 9.85
N LEU A 156 22.96 18.21 9.75
CA LEU A 156 24.23 17.99 10.44
C LEU A 156 25.32 18.96 9.95
N ALA A 157 25.30 19.34 8.67
CA ALA A 157 26.20 20.37 8.15
C ALA A 157 25.98 21.74 8.83
N ILE A 158 24.73 22.09 9.17
CA ILE A 158 24.39 23.32 9.90
C ILE A 158 24.98 23.29 11.31
N VAL A 159 24.91 22.15 12.00
CA VAL A 159 25.54 21.96 13.32
C VAL A 159 27.04 22.25 13.26
N GLY A 160 27.73 21.72 12.25
CA GLY A 160 29.16 21.99 12.05
C GLY A 160 29.47 23.47 11.87
N THR A 161 28.64 24.19 11.10
CA THR A 161 28.78 25.65 10.92
C THR A 161 28.58 26.41 12.24
N LEU A 162 27.49 26.12 12.99
CA LEU A 162 27.23 26.75 14.29
C LEU A 162 28.38 26.55 15.28
N TYR A 163 28.95 25.34 15.32
CA TYR A 163 30.08 25.04 16.17
C TYR A 163 31.32 25.88 15.79
N ASN A 164 31.65 25.95 14.49
CA ASN A 164 32.78 26.73 13.99
C ASN A 164 32.63 28.25 14.22
N ASP A 165 31.39 28.74 14.24
CA ASP A 165 31.06 30.15 14.51
C ASP A 165 31.10 30.50 16.00
N GLY A 166 31.48 29.56 16.87
CA GLY A 166 31.59 29.76 18.32
C GLY A 166 30.29 29.60 19.10
N ASN A 167 29.21 29.14 18.47
CA ASN A 167 27.90 28.91 19.10
C ASN A 167 27.76 27.47 19.61
N ALA A 168 28.75 27.01 20.39
CA ALA A 168 28.84 25.62 20.84
C ALA A 168 27.58 25.09 21.58
N PRO A 169 26.91 25.85 22.49
CA PRO A 169 25.71 25.35 23.16
C PRO A 169 24.54 25.06 22.21
N GLU A 170 24.33 25.93 21.22
CA GLU A 170 23.26 25.76 20.23
C GLU A 170 23.59 24.61 19.26
N ALA A 171 24.86 24.48 18.87
CA ALA A 171 25.34 23.36 18.07
C ALA A 171 25.12 22.02 18.78
N LEU A 172 25.46 21.91 20.08
CA LEU A 172 25.25 20.68 20.86
C LEU A 172 23.76 20.32 21.00
N SER A 173 22.91 21.30 21.30
CA SER A 173 21.46 21.09 21.39
C SER A 173 20.89 20.57 20.08
N MET A 174 21.26 21.20 18.95
CA MET A 174 20.82 20.78 17.62
C MET A 174 21.38 19.41 17.23
N ALA A 175 22.62 19.08 17.61
CA ALA A 175 23.22 17.76 17.40
C ALA A 175 22.43 16.68 18.14
N LEU A 176 22.07 16.93 19.40
CA LEU A 176 21.28 16.00 20.23
C LEU A 176 19.89 15.77 19.64
N ASP A 177 19.20 16.82 19.23
CA ASP A 177 17.90 16.72 18.57
C ASP A 177 17.96 15.94 17.25
N LEU A 178 19.05 16.10 16.48
CA LEU A 178 19.28 15.33 15.27
C LEU A 178 19.58 13.87 15.58
N GLY A 179 20.42 13.58 16.57
CA GLY A 179 20.72 12.23 17.04
C GLY A 179 19.44 11.49 17.45
N LYS A 180 18.57 12.15 18.24
CA LYS A 180 17.26 11.60 18.64
C LYS A 180 16.39 11.29 17.42
N GLN A 181 16.35 12.20 16.45
CA GLN A 181 15.59 11.97 15.21
C GLN A 181 16.17 10.85 14.34
N MET A 182 17.48 10.63 14.34
CA MET A 182 18.13 9.50 13.65
C MET A 182 17.80 8.19 14.36
N MET A 183 17.94 8.14 15.68
CA MET A 183 17.76 6.94 16.49
C MET A 183 16.30 6.50 16.62
N ALA A 184 15.34 7.42 16.51
CA ALA A 184 13.91 7.09 16.53
C ALA A 184 13.45 6.11 15.42
N HIS A 185 14.26 5.95 14.36
CA HIS A 185 14.00 5.02 13.24
C HIS A 185 14.96 3.84 13.20
N ALA A 186 15.95 3.80 14.11
CA ALA A 186 16.83 2.65 14.24
C ALA A 186 16.13 1.60 15.11
N ILE A 187 16.11 0.35 14.63
CA ILE A 187 15.79 -0.80 15.49
C ILE A 187 17.07 -1.07 16.28
N MET A 188 16.98 -1.01 17.61
CA MET A 188 18.16 -1.26 18.46
C MET A 188 18.51 -2.74 18.41
N PRO A 189 19.80 -3.13 18.31
CA PRO A 189 20.20 -4.53 18.16
C PRO A 189 19.66 -5.45 19.27
N TRP A 190 19.58 -4.96 20.51
CA TRP A 190 19.04 -5.71 21.65
C TRP A 190 17.52 -5.69 21.73
N SER A 191 16.80 -4.80 21.03
CA SER A 191 15.33 -4.74 21.11
C SER A 191 14.66 -6.01 20.55
N GLU A 192 15.38 -6.77 19.73
CA GLU A 192 14.91 -8.07 19.22
C GLU A 192 15.15 -9.22 20.21
N THR A 193 16.20 -9.14 21.03
CA THR A 193 16.59 -10.21 21.96
C THR A 193 16.11 -9.96 23.39
N ASP A 194 15.97 -8.69 23.79
CA ASP A 194 15.49 -8.24 25.09
C ASP A 194 14.72 -6.91 24.97
N PRO A 195 13.45 -6.95 24.53
CA PRO A 195 12.63 -5.76 24.33
C PRO A 195 12.30 -4.99 25.64
N THR A 196 12.63 -5.56 26.81
CA THR A 196 12.28 -4.99 28.13
C THR A 196 13.51 -4.46 28.89
N ALA A 197 14.69 -4.47 28.27
CA ALA A 197 15.93 -4.09 28.93
C ALA A 197 15.87 -2.68 29.54
N ALA A 198 15.37 -1.70 28.77
CA ALA A 198 15.17 -0.32 29.23
C ALA A 198 14.14 -0.19 30.36
N GLU A 199 13.02 -0.90 30.27
CA GLU A 199 11.98 -0.89 31.31
C GLU A 199 12.53 -1.42 32.64
N ARG A 200 13.24 -2.55 32.62
CA ARG A 200 13.84 -3.14 33.83
C ARG A 200 14.90 -2.23 34.45
N TYR A 201 15.70 -1.56 33.61
CA TYR A 201 16.69 -0.61 34.07
C TYR A 201 16.06 0.57 34.81
N LEU A 202 15.01 1.17 34.24
CA LEU A 202 14.27 2.28 34.87
C LEU A 202 13.58 1.86 36.17
N ILE A 203 12.98 0.67 36.19
CA ILE A 203 12.38 0.10 37.43
C ILE A 203 13.45 -0.09 38.50
N GLY A 204 14.64 -0.57 38.14
CA GLY A 204 15.78 -0.70 39.07
C GLY A 204 16.26 0.62 39.67
N ARG A 205 15.86 1.76 39.09
CA ARG A 205 16.13 3.12 39.57
C ARG A 205 14.97 3.74 40.35
N GLY A 206 13.94 2.97 40.65
CA GLY A 206 12.79 3.41 41.44
C GLY A 206 11.69 4.10 40.63
N ILE A 207 11.72 4.01 39.30
CA ILE A 207 10.60 4.46 38.46
C ILE A 207 9.48 3.42 38.52
N GLU A 208 8.23 3.87 38.66
CA GLU A 208 7.07 2.99 38.71
C GLU A 208 6.89 2.21 37.37
N PRO A 209 6.48 0.93 37.38
CA PRO A 209 6.47 0.10 36.17
C PRO A 209 5.65 0.66 35.00
N ALA A 210 4.49 1.27 35.28
CA ALA A 210 3.63 1.85 34.24
C ALA A 210 4.29 3.08 33.59
N GLU A 211 5.05 3.85 34.36
CA GLU A 211 5.80 5.01 33.89
C GLU A 211 7.07 4.56 33.14
N ALA A 212 7.79 3.56 33.65
CA ALA A 212 8.96 2.96 33.01
C ALA A 212 8.63 2.41 31.60
N CYS A 213 7.48 1.75 31.45
CA CYS A 213 7.01 1.27 30.14
C CYS A 213 6.78 2.42 29.13
N GLN A 214 6.24 3.54 29.59
CA GLN A 214 6.05 4.72 28.74
C GLN A 214 7.37 5.41 28.40
N MET A 215 8.31 5.42 29.34
CA MET A 215 9.60 6.11 29.21
C MET A 215 10.66 5.31 28.45
N ALA A 216 10.60 3.98 28.48
CA ALA A 216 11.66 3.09 27.98
C ALA A 216 12.12 3.44 26.56
N ARG A 217 11.17 3.65 25.64
CA ARG A 217 11.50 4.02 24.25
C ARG A 217 12.18 5.39 24.13
N ALA A 218 11.72 6.38 24.90
CA ALA A 218 12.31 7.72 24.88
C ALA A 218 13.73 7.69 25.46
N PHE A 219 13.92 6.95 26.55
CA PHE A 219 15.21 6.72 27.18
C PHE A 219 16.20 6.06 26.22
N GLU A 220 15.81 4.98 25.52
CA GLU A 220 16.69 4.32 24.53
C GLU A 220 17.09 5.27 23.40
N ILE A 221 16.14 6.02 22.84
CA ILE A 221 16.41 6.99 21.76
C ILE A 221 17.39 8.07 22.24
N GLU A 222 17.18 8.59 23.45
CA GLU A 222 18.01 9.64 24.02
C GLU A 222 19.42 9.16 24.32
N MET A 223 19.57 8.00 24.97
CA MET A 223 20.88 7.46 25.29
C MET A 223 21.67 7.03 24.04
N CYS A 224 21.03 6.41 23.06
CA CYS A 224 21.69 6.11 21.77
C CYS A 224 22.12 7.38 21.03
N ALA A 225 21.31 8.45 21.09
CA ALA A 225 21.67 9.72 20.49
C ALA A 225 22.91 10.33 21.16
N ILE A 226 22.99 10.28 22.49
CA ILE A 226 24.16 10.73 23.25
C ILE A 226 25.38 9.90 22.86
N TYR A 227 25.26 8.57 22.84
CA TYR A 227 26.33 7.64 22.48
C TYR A 227 26.88 7.90 21.06
N ALA A 228 26.00 8.17 20.10
CA ALA A 228 26.41 8.49 18.73
C ALA A 228 27.17 9.84 18.62
N ILE A 229 26.88 10.80 19.50
CA ILE A 229 27.51 12.13 19.50
C ILE A 229 28.88 12.11 20.17
N THR A 230 29.09 11.25 21.17
CA THR A 230 30.40 11.11 21.82
C THR A 230 31.46 10.47 20.93
N GLY A 231 31.07 9.97 19.76
CA GLY A 231 31.98 9.38 18.76
C GLY A 231 32.37 7.94 19.06
N GLU A 232 31.65 7.27 19.96
CA GLU A 232 31.82 5.85 20.26
C GLU A 232 30.99 4.98 19.28
N ASP A 233 31.39 3.73 19.09
CA ASP A 233 30.69 2.77 18.22
C ASP A 233 29.27 2.49 18.75
N ILE A 234 28.23 2.53 17.90
CA ILE A 234 26.83 2.29 18.31
C ILE A 234 26.76 1.07 19.26
N PRO A 235 26.17 1.23 20.46
CA PRO A 235 26.15 0.16 21.45
C PRO A 235 25.49 -1.08 20.83
N THR A 236 25.99 -2.26 21.19
CA THR A 236 25.44 -3.53 20.69
C THR A 236 24.67 -4.30 21.75
N ALA A 237 24.82 -3.88 23.02
CA ALA A 237 24.11 -4.40 24.17
C ALA A 237 23.53 -3.24 25.01
N PHE A 238 22.44 -3.51 25.73
CA PHE A 238 21.79 -2.50 26.57
C PHE A 238 22.70 -2.07 27.75
N GLU A 239 23.56 -2.97 28.22
CA GLU A 239 24.54 -2.72 29.28
C GLU A 239 25.52 -1.58 28.95
N ASP A 240 25.78 -1.33 27.66
CA ASP A 240 26.63 -0.22 27.23
C ASP A 240 25.92 1.13 27.45
N ILE A 241 24.61 1.20 27.19
CA ILE A 241 23.77 2.37 27.48
C ILE A 241 23.65 2.61 28.98
N ALA A 242 23.39 1.55 29.74
CA ALA A 242 23.24 1.64 31.19
C ALA A 242 24.52 2.20 31.84
N ARG A 243 25.69 1.75 31.37
CA ARG A 243 27.00 2.22 31.83
C ARG A 243 27.19 3.71 31.53
N LEU A 244 26.91 4.14 30.31
CA LEU A 244 27.00 5.56 29.93
C LEU A 244 26.05 6.43 30.76
N ALA A 245 24.82 5.97 30.98
CA ALA A 245 23.85 6.70 31.82
C ALA A 245 24.39 6.90 33.24
N ASP A 246 25.06 5.90 33.79
CA ASP A 246 25.67 5.97 35.12
C ASP A 246 26.87 6.91 35.19
N GLU A 247 27.72 6.89 34.17
CA GLU A 247 28.85 7.81 34.05
C GLU A 247 28.38 9.27 33.96
N ILE A 248 27.31 9.54 33.21
CA ILE A 248 26.72 10.88 33.10
C ILE A 248 26.19 11.35 34.46
N VAL A 249 25.43 10.51 35.16
CA VAL A 249 24.88 10.84 36.49
C VAL A 249 26.00 11.10 37.52
N GLN A 250 27.11 10.37 37.45
CA GLN A 250 28.24 10.54 38.35
C GLN A 250 29.11 11.77 38.06
N THR A 251 29.14 12.21 36.81
CA THR A 251 29.98 13.35 36.36
C THR A 251 29.24 14.69 36.42
N LEU A 252 27.91 14.67 36.37
CA LEU A 252 27.09 15.87 36.59
C LEU A 252 27.12 16.24 38.09
N PRO A 253 27.52 17.46 38.45
CA PRO A 253 27.42 17.92 39.84
C PRO A 253 25.94 17.88 40.26
N LEU A 254 25.64 17.07 41.29
CA LEU A 254 24.28 16.89 41.83
C LEU A 254 23.69 18.20 42.41
N ASP A 255 24.52 19.23 42.59
CA ASP A 255 24.08 20.60 42.84
C ASP A 255 24.19 21.42 41.54
N PRO A 256 23.07 21.65 40.82
CA PRO A 256 23.09 22.64 39.75
C PRO A 256 23.38 24.03 40.35
N PRO A 257 24.38 24.78 39.85
CA PRO A 257 24.55 26.17 40.24
C PRO A 257 23.35 26.97 39.72
N GLY A 258 22.36 27.18 40.57
CA GLY A 258 21.28 28.16 40.37
C GLY A 258 20.30 27.85 39.25
N TRP A 259 19.75 26.64 39.20
CA TRP A 259 18.49 26.47 38.47
C TRP A 259 17.39 27.22 39.24
N PRO A 260 16.63 28.13 38.61
CA PRO A 260 15.56 28.85 39.28
C PRO A 260 14.53 27.82 39.76
N GLU A 261 14.19 27.86 41.06
CA GLU A 261 13.06 27.12 41.60
C GLU A 261 11.83 27.50 40.77
N LEU A 262 11.35 26.58 39.94
CA LEU A 262 10.05 26.76 39.30
C LEU A 262 9.01 26.74 40.42
N PRO A 263 8.14 27.76 40.52
CA PRO A 263 7.14 27.80 41.57
C PRO A 263 6.19 26.62 41.38
N LEU A 264 6.25 25.67 42.31
CA LEU A 264 5.27 24.59 42.44
C LEU A 264 4.04 25.12 43.19
N ASP A 265 3.41 26.16 42.66
CA ASP A 265 2.10 26.61 43.14
C ASP A 265 1.07 26.46 42.02
N GLY A 266 0.31 25.38 42.14
CA GLY A 266 -0.86 25.05 41.34
C GLY A 266 -1.81 24.17 42.14
N ALA A 267 -2.42 24.76 43.19
CA ALA A 267 -3.63 24.28 43.85
C ALA A 267 -4.76 25.28 43.59
#